data_AF-A0A7V3WPU7-F1
#
_entry.id   AF-A0A7V3WPU7-F1
#
_cell.length_a   1.000
_cell.length_b   1.000
_cell.length_c   1.000
_cell.angle_alpha   90.00
_cell.angle_beta   90.00
_cell.angle_gamma   90.00
#
_symmetry.space_group_name_H-M   'P 1'
#
loop_
_entity.id
_entity.type
_entity.pdbx_description
1 polymer ?
#
loop_
_entity_poly.entity_id
_entity_poly.type
_entity_poly.pdbx_seq_one_letter_code
_entity_poly.pdbx_strand_id
1 'polypeptide(L)'
;VVSATNPRGEWPLAEGRGKPMIGRVQLTETIRPGVVSFALGWGHWATGATDVVIDGEVIRGDPRRASGIHANAAMWVDPALKNTCLLDPVGGSVSFYDTAVRLEKMPSGTLPPLRGRLLRPAHV
;
A
#
# COMPACT_ATOMS: atom_id res chain seq x y z
N VAL A 1 5.61 -3.30 -4.15
CA VAL A 1 4.92 -4.55 -3.77
C VAL A 1 4.11 -4.99 -4.97
N VAL A 2 4.26 -6.22 -5.44
CA VAL A 2 3.52 -6.75 -6.59
C VAL A 2 2.81 -8.05 -6.22
N SER A 3 1.77 -8.42 -6.94
CA SER A 3 1.03 -9.67 -6.77
C SER A 3 0.58 -10.24 -8.11
N ALA A 4 0.00 -11.44 -8.11
CA ALA A 4 -0.48 -12.10 -9.33
C ALA A 4 -1.51 -11.24 -10.10
N THR A 5 -2.41 -10.56 -9.40
CA THR A 5 -3.45 -9.69 -10.00
C THR A 5 -3.07 -8.22 -10.06
N ASN A 6 -1.92 -7.84 -9.50
CA ASN A 6 -1.34 -6.51 -9.65
C ASN A 6 0.17 -6.60 -9.93
N PRO A 7 0.55 -6.99 -11.16
CA PRO A 7 1.96 -7.18 -11.52
C PRO A 7 2.73 -5.85 -11.64
N ARG A 8 2.03 -4.73 -11.85
CA ARG A 8 2.64 -3.39 -11.92
C ARG A 8 2.92 -2.79 -10.54
N GLY A 9 2.29 -3.32 -9.49
CA GLY A 9 2.48 -2.83 -8.14
C GLY A 9 2.01 -1.41 -7.93
N GLU A 10 0.90 -1.03 -8.54
CA GLU A 10 0.34 0.34 -8.48
C GLU A 10 -1.16 0.34 -8.19
N TRP A 11 -1.63 1.43 -7.59
CA TRP A 11 -3.03 1.77 -7.52
C TRP A 11 -3.50 2.41 -8.83
N PRO A 12 -4.48 1.84 -9.54
CA PRO A 12 -5.12 2.51 -10.67
C PRO A 12 -6.15 3.52 -10.16
N LEU A 13 -5.78 4.80 -10.05
CA LEU A 13 -6.64 5.83 -9.46
C LEU A 13 -7.60 6.46 -10.48
N ALA A 14 -7.10 6.71 -11.68
CA ALA A 14 -7.85 7.18 -12.84
C ALA A 14 -7.06 6.87 -14.11
N GLU A 15 -7.65 7.13 -15.28
CA GLU A 15 -6.95 7.01 -16.55
C GLU A 15 -5.66 7.86 -16.55
N GLY A 16 -4.52 7.22 -16.87
CA GLY A 16 -3.20 7.86 -16.81
C GLY A 16 -2.69 8.23 -15.41
N ARG A 17 -3.41 7.92 -14.33
CA ARG A 17 -3.02 8.25 -12.94
C ARG A 17 -2.91 7.00 -12.09
N GLY A 18 -1.67 6.60 -11.82
CA GLY A 18 -1.33 5.53 -10.89
C GLY A 18 -0.64 6.04 -9.62
N LYS A 19 -0.76 5.31 -8.51
CA LYS A 19 0.11 5.50 -7.33
C LYS A 19 0.92 4.23 -7.06
N PRO A 20 2.26 4.27 -7.14
CA PRO A 20 3.07 3.08 -6.91
C PRO A 20 3.00 2.62 -5.45
N MET A 21 2.94 1.31 -5.23
CA MET A 21 3.00 0.67 -3.90
C MET A 21 4.47 0.45 -3.50
N ILE A 22 5.20 1.56 -3.38
CA ILE A 22 6.59 1.60 -2.93
C ILE A 22 6.62 2.08 -1.48
N GLY A 23 7.32 1.32 -0.64
CA GLY A 23 7.47 1.59 0.78
C GLY A 23 8.85 1.20 1.27
N ARG A 24 9.15 1.56 2.51
CA ARG A 24 10.36 1.10 3.19
C ARG A 24 10.13 -0.28 3.78
N VAL A 25 11.12 -1.14 3.64
CA VAL A 25 11.15 -2.43 4.31
C VAL A 25 11.79 -2.25 5.68
N GLN A 26 11.11 -2.69 6.73
CA GLN A 26 11.68 -2.86 8.06
C GLN A 26 11.92 -4.36 8.28
N LEU A 27 13.17 -4.73 8.47
CA LEU A 27 13.54 -6.10 8.81
C LEU A 27 13.39 -6.31 10.32
N THR A 28 12.81 -7.43 10.71
CA THR A 28 12.56 -7.80 12.10
C THR A 28 12.47 -9.31 12.23
N GLU A 29 12.87 -9.84 13.38
CA GLU A 29 12.71 -11.25 13.74
C GLU A 29 11.33 -11.56 14.33
N THR A 30 10.50 -10.53 14.55
CA THR A 30 9.17 -10.65 15.15
C THR A 30 8.08 -11.10 14.17
N ILE A 31 8.43 -11.33 12.90
CA ILE A 31 7.51 -11.76 11.84
C ILE A 31 7.94 -13.12 11.33
N ARG A 32 6.97 -14.02 11.11
CA ARG A 32 7.23 -15.35 10.55
C ARG A 32 7.98 -15.24 9.22
N PRO A 33 9.03 -16.04 8.98
CA PRO A 33 9.71 -16.08 7.68
C PRO A 33 8.74 -16.31 6.52
N GLY A 34 8.91 -15.56 5.42
CA GLY A 34 8.04 -15.59 4.25
C GLY A 34 6.77 -14.74 4.36
N VAL A 35 6.51 -14.11 5.52
CA VAL A 35 5.36 -13.22 5.73
C VAL A 35 5.80 -11.76 5.69
N VAL A 36 4.96 -10.91 5.10
CA VAL A 36 5.10 -9.45 5.14
C VAL A 36 3.84 -8.88 5.77
N SER A 37 4.03 -7.90 6.65
CA SER A 37 2.94 -7.12 7.22
C SER A 37 3.08 -5.65 6.85
N PHE A 38 1.97 -4.96 6.71
CA PHE A 38 1.92 -3.50 6.59
C PHE A 38 0.71 -2.98 7.38
N ALA A 39 0.85 -1.77 7.94
CA ALA A 39 -0.27 -1.11 8.60
C ALA A 39 -1.20 -0.49 7.56
N LEU A 40 -2.48 -0.89 7.57
CA LEU A 40 -3.52 -0.22 6.81
C LEU A 40 -3.84 1.15 7.47
N GLY A 41 -4.00 2.18 6.65
CA GLY A 41 -4.23 3.56 7.12
C GLY A 41 -3.11 4.54 6.76
N TRP A 42 -2.15 4.14 5.93
CA TRP A 42 -1.08 4.99 5.41
C TRP A 42 -1.13 5.09 3.89
N GLY A 43 -0.34 5.99 3.31
CA GLY A 43 -0.13 6.06 1.87
C GLY A 43 -1.32 6.63 1.09
N HIS A 44 -2.16 7.45 1.71
CA HIS A 44 -3.35 8.01 1.05
C HIS A 44 -2.98 8.83 -0.20
N TRP A 45 -3.87 8.87 -1.17
CA TRP A 45 -3.81 9.80 -2.31
C TRP A 45 -4.96 10.81 -2.27
N ALA A 46 -6.08 10.43 -1.66
CA ALA A 46 -7.21 11.30 -1.38
C ALA A 46 -7.32 11.50 0.13
N THR A 47 -8.52 11.73 0.66
CA THR A 47 -8.75 11.90 2.10
C THR A 47 -7.83 12.98 2.63
N GLY A 48 -7.87 14.19 2.04
CA GLY A 48 -7.04 15.33 2.43
C GLY A 48 -5.51 15.14 2.30
N ALA A 49 -5.03 14.14 1.58
CA ALA A 49 -3.61 13.98 1.26
C ALA A 49 -3.13 14.81 0.05
N THR A 50 -4.07 15.26 -0.77
CA THR A 50 -3.85 16.13 -1.93
C THR A 50 -4.83 17.29 -1.90
N ASP A 51 -4.49 18.35 -2.61
CA ASP A 51 -5.41 19.47 -2.84
C ASP A 51 -6.66 18.97 -3.57
N VAL A 52 -7.82 19.54 -3.23
CA VAL A 52 -9.08 19.31 -3.92
C VAL A 52 -9.74 20.66 -4.21
N VAL A 53 -10.48 20.73 -5.31
CA VAL A 53 -11.26 21.93 -5.67
C VAL A 53 -12.72 21.64 -5.39
N ILE A 54 -13.37 22.47 -4.59
CA ILE A 54 -14.80 22.41 -4.28
C ILE A 54 -15.39 23.78 -4.57
N ASP A 55 -16.37 23.85 -5.47
CA ASP A 55 -17.04 25.08 -5.88
C ASP A 55 -16.09 26.21 -6.33
N GLY A 56 -14.98 25.83 -6.99
CA GLY A 56 -13.95 26.76 -7.44
C GLY A 56 -12.88 27.12 -6.41
N GLU A 57 -13.08 26.73 -5.14
CA GLU A 57 -12.15 26.98 -4.05
C GLU A 57 -11.16 25.83 -3.86
N VAL A 58 -9.88 26.16 -3.67
CA VAL A 58 -8.82 25.16 -3.43
C VAL A 58 -8.72 24.86 -1.94
N ILE A 59 -9.10 23.65 -1.55
CA ILE A 59 -8.86 23.11 -0.22
C ILE A 59 -7.51 22.40 -0.23
N ARG A 60 -6.54 22.95 0.50
CA ARG A 60 -5.18 22.41 0.57
C ARG A 60 -5.14 21.08 1.31
N GLY A 61 -4.46 20.10 0.72
CA GLY A 61 -4.17 18.82 1.34
C GLY A 61 -2.98 18.91 2.31
N ASP A 62 -2.91 17.95 3.22
CA ASP A 62 -1.75 17.71 4.07
C ASP A 62 -0.90 16.56 3.49
N PRO A 63 0.28 16.85 2.90
CA PRO A 63 1.12 15.84 2.26
C PRO A 63 1.62 14.76 3.24
N ARG A 64 1.59 15.01 4.57
CA ARG A 64 1.95 14.00 5.57
C ARG A 64 1.00 12.80 5.54
N ARG A 65 -0.26 13.00 5.15
CA ARG A 65 -1.26 11.92 5.03
C ARG A 65 -0.98 10.97 3.87
N ALA A 66 -0.21 11.44 2.89
CA ALA A 66 0.26 10.63 1.77
C ALA A 66 1.48 9.75 2.12
N SER A 67 2.10 9.97 3.28
CA SER A 67 3.30 9.25 3.71
C SER A 67 3.04 7.77 4.02
N GLY A 68 4.09 6.96 3.95
CA GLY A 68 3.99 5.50 4.10
C GLY A 68 3.55 4.83 2.80
N ILE A 69 2.97 3.63 2.94
CA ILE A 69 2.54 2.79 1.82
C ILE A 69 1.08 2.38 2.02
N HIS A 70 0.30 2.38 0.94
CA HIS A 70 -1.03 1.78 0.90
C HIS A 70 -0.96 0.53 0.02
N ALA A 71 -1.00 -0.68 0.59
CA ALA A 71 -0.75 -1.91 -0.16
C ALA A 71 -2.00 -2.70 -0.58
N ASN A 72 -3.23 -2.24 -0.27
CA ASN A 72 -4.44 -3.04 -0.58
C ASN A 72 -4.61 -3.38 -2.07
N ALA A 73 -4.13 -2.56 -3.02
CA ALA A 73 -4.22 -2.90 -4.44
C ALA A 73 -3.34 -4.11 -4.82
N ALA A 74 -2.44 -4.55 -3.94
CA ALA A 74 -1.72 -5.81 -4.11
C ALA A 74 -2.58 -7.02 -3.72
N MET A 75 -3.64 -6.83 -2.93
CA MET A 75 -4.50 -7.93 -2.48
C MET A 75 -5.14 -8.65 -3.67
N TRP A 76 -5.30 -9.96 -3.53
CA TRP A 76 -5.68 -10.84 -4.63
C TRP A 76 -7.12 -10.57 -5.07
N VAL A 77 -7.30 -10.29 -6.37
CA VAL A 77 -8.61 -10.20 -7.00
C VAL A 77 -9.07 -11.59 -7.39
N ASP A 78 -10.30 -11.93 -7.05
CA ASP A 78 -10.94 -13.20 -7.40
C ASP A 78 -10.92 -13.39 -8.94
N PRO A 79 -10.34 -14.48 -9.46
CA PRO A 79 -10.22 -14.70 -10.90
C PRO A 79 -11.56 -14.98 -11.60
N ALA A 80 -12.57 -15.47 -10.86
CA ALA A 80 -13.92 -15.70 -11.38
C ALA A 80 -14.72 -14.39 -11.46
N LEU A 81 -14.65 -13.55 -10.42
CA LEU A 81 -15.45 -12.31 -10.33
C LEU A 81 -14.76 -11.07 -10.89
N LYS A 82 -13.42 -11.03 -10.85
CA LYS A 82 -12.53 -10.03 -11.49
C LYS A 82 -12.65 -8.58 -11.01
N ASN A 83 -13.51 -8.30 -10.03
CA ASN A 83 -13.72 -6.96 -9.50
C ASN A 83 -13.71 -6.87 -7.96
N THR A 84 -13.54 -8.00 -7.29
CA THR A 84 -13.54 -8.12 -5.82
C THR A 84 -12.51 -9.16 -5.39
N CYS A 85 -12.21 -9.24 -4.10
CA CYS A 85 -11.41 -10.32 -3.54
C CYS A 85 -12.21 -11.62 -3.44
N LEU A 86 -11.55 -12.69 -2.99
CA LEU A 86 -12.23 -13.94 -2.62
C LEU A 86 -13.29 -13.68 -1.56
N LEU A 87 -14.44 -14.33 -1.69
CA LEU A 87 -15.55 -14.21 -0.75
C LEU A 87 -15.72 -15.49 0.06
N ASP A 88 -16.11 -15.32 1.31
CA ASP A 88 -16.70 -16.42 2.08
C ASP A 88 -18.16 -16.62 1.62
N PRO A 89 -18.49 -17.75 0.98
CA PRO A 89 -19.84 -17.99 0.45
C PRO A 89 -20.88 -18.21 1.56
N VAL A 90 -20.46 -18.46 2.81
CA VAL A 90 -21.38 -18.69 3.94
C VAL A 90 -21.62 -17.39 4.71
N GLY A 91 -20.56 -16.72 5.14
CA GLY A 91 -20.64 -15.52 5.98
C GLY A 91 -20.69 -14.19 5.22
N GLY A 92 -20.43 -14.19 3.90
CA GLY A 92 -20.40 -12.97 3.09
C GLY A 92 -19.20 -12.06 3.36
N SER A 93 -18.16 -12.56 4.02
CA SER A 93 -16.95 -11.80 4.35
C SER A 93 -15.99 -11.70 3.14
N VAL A 94 -15.04 -10.78 3.26
CA VAL A 94 -13.96 -10.55 2.28
C VAL A 94 -12.66 -11.21 2.75
N SER A 95 -12.04 -12.05 1.92
CA SER A 95 -10.72 -12.63 2.21
C SER A 95 -9.62 -11.92 1.41
N PHE A 96 -8.81 -11.14 2.13
CA PHE A 96 -7.63 -10.46 1.59
C PHE A 96 -6.30 -11.08 2.05
N TYR A 97 -6.28 -11.75 3.19
CA TYR A 97 -5.05 -12.12 3.90
C TYR A 97 -4.33 -13.34 3.30
N ASP A 98 -4.99 -14.09 2.41
CA ASP A 98 -4.39 -15.20 1.66
C ASP A 98 -3.62 -14.73 0.40
N THR A 99 -3.30 -13.43 0.31
CA THR A 99 -2.59 -12.88 -0.84
C THR A 99 -1.09 -13.16 -0.77
N ALA A 100 -0.58 -13.92 -1.74
CA ALA A 100 0.85 -14.00 -2.00
C ALA A 100 1.35 -12.73 -2.72
N VAL A 101 2.38 -12.09 -2.16
CA VAL A 101 3.04 -10.91 -2.75
C VAL A 101 4.52 -11.16 -2.99
N ARG A 102 5.11 -10.43 -3.94
CA ARG A 102 6.55 -10.33 -4.13
C ARG A 102 7.01 -8.92 -3.79
N LEU A 103 8.11 -8.83 -3.05
CA LEU A 103 8.81 -7.58 -2.82
C LEU A 103 9.90 -7.41 -3.88
N GLU A 104 9.86 -6.29 -4.59
CA GLU A 104 10.86 -5.92 -5.57
C GLU A 104 11.71 -4.79 -5.01
N LYS A 105 13.03 -4.96 -5.10
CA LYS A 105 13.98 -3.96 -4.61
C LYS A 105 14.01 -2.79 -5.58
N MET A 106 13.69 -1.60 -5.08
CA MET A 106 13.79 -0.35 -5.83
C MET A 106 15.21 0.21 -5.80
N PRO A 107 15.61 1.02 -6.80
CA PRO A 107 16.88 1.74 -6.78
C PRO A 107 17.04 2.59 -5.51
N SER A 108 18.29 2.72 -5.05
CA SER A 108 18.63 3.62 -3.95
C SER A 108 18.18 5.05 -4.28
N GLY A 109 17.60 5.76 -3.31
CA GLY A 109 17.10 7.13 -3.50
C GLY A 109 15.66 7.23 -4.02
N THR A 110 14.99 6.12 -4.33
CA THR A 110 13.57 6.14 -4.78
C THR A 110 12.64 6.81 -3.77
N LEU A 111 12.92 6.69 -2.47
CA LEU A 111 12.21 7.39 -1.41
C LEU A 111 13.13 8.44 -0.75
N PRO A 112 12.62 9.64 -0.41
CA PRO A 112 13.39 10.66 0.33
C PRO A 112 13.95 10.05 1.61
N PRO A 113 15.15 10.42 2.13
CA PRO A 113 15.73 9.80 3.33
C PRO A 113 14.82 9.92 4.57
N LEU A 114 14.93 8.97 5.52
CA LEU A 114 14.23 9.07 6.80
C LEU A 114 14.77 10.28 7.55
N ARG A 115 13.90 11.25 7.87
CA ARG A 115 14.26 12.35 8.76
C ARG A 115 13.94 11.91 10.19
N GLY A 116 14.97 11.59 10.98
CA GLY A 116 14.85 11.27 12.41
C GLY A 116 15.55 9.97 12.83
N ARG A 117 16.01 9.93 14.09
CA ARG A 117 16.73 8.82 14.73
C ARG A 117 15.75 7.79 15.29
N LEU A 118 15.20 6.92 14.44
CA LEU A 118 14.27 5.85 14.86
C LEU A 118 14.63 4.47 14.28
N LEU A 119 15.92 4.20 14.17
CA LEU A 119 16.43 2.83 14.19
C LEU A 119 17.21 2.70 15.50
N ARG A 120 16.49 2.46 16.61
CA ARG A 120 17.16 1.80 17.74
C ARG A 120 17.48 0.39 17.24
N PRO A 121 18.70 -0.14 17.48
CA PRO A 121 18.99 -1.53 17.16
C PRO A 121 17.91 -2.40 17.81
N ALA A 122 17.37 -3.35 17.05
CA ALA A 122 16.46 -4.35 17.60
C ALA A 122 17.19 -5.00 18.78
N HIS A 123 16.59 -4.91 19.98
CA HIS A 123 17.13 -5.60 21.14
C HIS A 123 17.10 -7.11 20.84
N VAL A 124 18.30 -7.71 20.87
CA VAL A 124 18.54 -9.15 20.86
C VAL A 124 18.11 -9.73 22.21
#